data_AF-A0A927XFB6-F1
#
_entry.id   AF-A0A927XFB6-F1
#
_cell.length_a   1.000
_cell.length_b   1.000
_cell.length_c   1.000
_cell.angle_alpha   90.00
_cell.angle_beta   90.00
_cell.angle_gamma   90.00
#
_symmetry.space_group_name_H-M   'P 1'
#
loop_
_entity.id
_entity.type
_entity.pdbx_description
1 polymer ?
#
loop_
_entity_poly.entity_id
_entity_poly.type
_entity_poly.pdbx_seq_one_letter_code
_entity_poly.pdbx_strand_id
1 'polypeptide(L)'
;MATVKTNTDVFEKAWEGFKGTDWKEKASVSRFVQANYTPYDGDESFLAPATERSLKVKKIIEETKAHYEETRFPMDTRPTSIADIPAGYISKDDELIYGIQNDELFKLNFMPKGGIRMAETALKEHGYEPDPAVHEIFTKHVTTVNDGIFRAYTSNIRRARHAHTVTGLPDAYSRGRIIGVYARLALYGADYLMKEKANDWNAITEIDEESIRLREEVNLQYQALGEVVKLGDLYGVDVRKPAMNVKEAIQWVNIAFMAVCRVINGAATSLGRVPIVLDIFAERDLARGTFTESEIQEFVDDFVLKLRTVKFARTKAYDELYSGDPTFITTSMAGMGADGRHRVTKMDYRFLNTLDNIGNAPEPNLTVLWTDKLPYSFRRYCMKMSHKHSSIQYEGVTTMAKDGYGEMSCISCCVSPLDPENEEQRHNIQYFGARVNVLKALLTGLNGGYDDVHKDYKVFDIEPVRDEVLDFETVKANFEKSLDWLTSTYVDALNIIHYMTDKYNYEAVQMAFLP
;
A
#
# COMPACT_ATOMS: atom_id res chain seq x y z
N MET A 1 -44.39 16.28 6.17
CA MET A 1 -43.24 17.20 6.13
C MET A 1 -42.39 16.96 7.37
N ALA A 2 -41.33 16.17 7.23
CA ALA A 2 -40.21 16.12 8.16
C ALA A 2 -38.97 16.18 7.26
N THR A 3 -38.48 17.39 7.03
CA THR A 3 -37.31 17.68 6.20
C THR A 3 -36.09 16.99 6.80
N VAL A 4 -35.40 16.24 5.94
CA VAL A 4 -34.04 15.71 6.08
C VAL A 4 -33.11 16.85 6.54
N LYS A 5 -32.92 17.00 7.85
CA LYS A 5 -32.03 18.00 8.47
C LYS A 5 -30.81 17.36 9.16
N THR A 6 -30.66 16.04 9.10
CA THR A 6 -29.69 15.32 9.93
C THR A 6 -28.31 15.12 9.29
N ASN A 7 -28.16 15.18 7.97
CA ASN A 7 -26.85 14.99 7.32
C ASN A 7 -26.06 16.29 7.07
N THR A 8 -26.69 17.45 6.91
CA THR A 8 -25.93 18.69 6.71
C THR A 8 -25.18 19.11 7.99
N ASP A 9 -25.79 18.86 9.15
CA ASP A 9 -25.26 19.21 10.47
C ASP A 9 -23.96 18.44 10.84
N VAL A 10 -23.81 17.19 10.40
CA VAL A 10 -22.59 16.40 10.72
C VAL A 10 -21.37 16.90 9.96
N PHE A 11 -21.52 17.24 8.67
CA PHE A 11 -20.43 17.79 7.85
C PHE A 11 -20.07 19.21 8.28
N GLU A 12 -21.06 20.05 8.60
CA GLU A 12 -20.82 21.40 9.12
C GLU A 12 -19.97 21.38 10.40
N LYS A 13 -20.26 20.45 11.32
CA LYS A 13 -19.47 20.27 12.55
C LYS A 13 -18.08 19.70 12.28
N ALA A 14 -17.99 18.61 11.51
CA ALA A 14 -16.72 17.95 11.24
C ALA A 14 -15.74 18.86 10.48
N TRP A 15 -16.26 19.71 9.60
CA TRP A 15 -15.48 20.63 8.77
C TRP A 15 -15.39 22.06 9.32
N GLU A 16 -15.89 22.28 10.53
CA GLU A 16 -15.82 23.59 11.16
C GLU A 16 -14.37 24.06 11.25
N GLY A 17 -14.11 25.28 10.77
CA GLY A 17 -12.77 25.89 10.71
C GLY A 17 -11.95 25.55 9.46
N PHE A 18 -12.36 24.57 8.64
CA PHE A 18 -11.69 24.29 7.37
C PHE A 18 -12.13 25.26 6.26
N LYS A 19 -11.15 25.73 5.49
CA LYS A 19 -11.24 26.66 4.37
C LYS A 19 -11.51 25.92 3.05
N GLY A 20 -12.03 26.66 2.08
CA GLY A 20 -12.33 26.16 0.74
C GLY A 20 -13.66 25.40 0.64
N THR A 21 -14.19 25.35 -0.58
CA THR A 21 -15.47 24.70 -0.92
C THR A 21 -15.32 23.64 -2.00
N ASP A 22 -14.32 23.77 -2.88
CA ASP A 22 -14.14 22.90 -4.05
C ASP A 22 -13.99 21.41 -3.67
N TRP A 23 -13.31 21.13 -2.56
CA TRP A 23 -13.14 19.77 -2.04
C TRP A 23 -14.42 19.20 -1.42
N LYS A 24 -15.40 20.05 -1.08
CA LYS A 24 -16.72 19.64 -0.59
C LYS A 24 -17.68 19.31 -1.74
N GLU A 25 -17.55 20.02 -2.86
CA GLU A 25 -18.38 19.84 -4.06
C GLU A 25 -17.94 18.63 -4.88
N LYS A 26 -16.62 18.46 -5.06
CA LYS A 26 -16.00 17.27 -5.64
C LYS A 26 -14.96 16.75 -4.65
N ALA A 27 -15.22 15.57 -4.10
CA ALA A 27 -14.35 15.00 -3.07
C ALA A 27 -12.91 14.88 -3.58
N SER A 28 -12.02 15.63 -2.94
CA SER A 28 -10.60 15.67 -3.27
C SER A 28 -9.80 15.98 -2.01
N VAL A 29 -8.92 15.06 -1.62
CA VAL A 29 -7.99 15.31 -0.51
C VAL A 29 -6.93 16.31 -0.93
N SER A 30 -6.47 16.30 -2.18
CA SER A 30 -5.52 17.27 -2.72
C SER A 30 -6.01 18.71 -2.60
N ARG A 31 -7.24 18.99 -3.04
CA ARG A 31 -7.86 20.32 -2.90
C ARG A 31 -8.09 20.70 -1.43
N PHE A 32 -8.47 19.73 -0.58
CA PHE A 32 -8.61 19.95 0.86
C PHE A 32 -7.28 20.37 1.48
N VAL A 33 -6.20 19.62 1.20
CA VAL A 33 -4.87 19.91 1.69
C VAL A 33 -4.46 21.30 1.22
N GLN A 34 -4.53 21.59 -0.08
CA GLN A 34 -4.10 22.88 -0.63
C GLN A 34 -4.77 24.08 0.03
N ALA A 35 -6.05 23.96 0.39
CA ALA A 35 -6.81 25.03 1.05
C ALA A 35 -6.50 25.18 2.56
N ASN A 36 -5.99 24.13 3.23
CA ASN A 36 -6.01 24.06 4.69
C ASN A 36 -4.65 23.82 5.37
N TYR A 37 -3.68 23.25 4.67
CA TYR A 37 -2.40 22.92 5.30
C TYR A 37 -1.62 24.18 5.70
N THR A 38 -0.91 24.09 6.82
CA THR A 38 -0.03 25.14 7.32
C THR A 38 1.42 24.67 7.17
N PRO A 39 2.22 25.26 6.27
CA PRO A 39 3.65 24.98 6.22
C PRO A 39 4.30 25.26 7.58
N TYR A 40 5.16 24.35 8.05
CA TYR A 40 5.89 24.50 9.30
C TYR A 40 7.37 24.78 9.06
N ASP A 41 7.81 26.00 9.39
CA ASP A 41 9.19 26.47 9.25
C ASP A 41 10.05 26.25 10.52
N GLY A 42 9.42 25.82 11.63
CA GLY A 42 10.10 25.65 12.92
C GLY A 42 11.02 24.43 12.98
N ASP A 43 11.46 24.05 14.17
CA ASP A 43 12.34 22.90 14.43
C ASP A 43 11.65 21.82 15.29
N GLU A 44 12.43 20.83 15.75
CA GLU A 44 11.91 19.71 16.53
C GLU A 44 11.58 20.04 18.02
N SER A 45 11.74 21.28 18.46
CA SER A 45 11.61 21.66 19.88
C SER A 45 10.21 21.48 20.48
N PHE A 46 9.18 21.39 19.63
CA PHE A 46 7.81 21.18 20.07
C PHE A 46 7.47 19.72 20.38
N LEU A 47 8.31 18.77 19.94
CA LEU A 47 8.00 17.34 20.03
C LEU A 47 7.84 16.87 21.47
N ALA A 48 6.81 16.06 21.70
CA ALA A 48 6.56 15.41 22.98
C ALA A 48 7.25 14.03 23.05
N PRO A 49 7.76 13.62 24.23
CA PRO A 49 8.30 12.28 24.43
C PRO A 49 7.18 11.22 24.47
N ALA A 50 7.57 9.95 24.37
CA ALA A 50 6.65 8.83 24.52
C ALA A 50 5.95 8.83 25.90
N THR A 51 4.67 8.48 25.90
CA THR A 51 3.89 8.26 27.12
C THR A 51 4.17 6.87 27.72
N GLU A 52 3.87 6.69 29.01
CA GLU A 52 3.96 5.37 29.66
C GLU A 52 3.08 4.33 28.96
N ARG A 53 1.89 4.73 28.50
CA ARG A 53 0.96 3.87 27.76
C ARG A 53 1.54 3.47 26.40
N SER A 54 2.15 4.38 25.65
CA SER A 54 2.82 4.04 24.38
C SER A 54 3.96 3.04 24.59
N LEU A 55 4.78 3.23 25.63
CA LEU A 55 5.86 2.30 25.98
C LEU A 55 5.33 0.93 26.42
N LYS A 56 4.21 0.88 27.14
CA LYS A 56 3.53 -0.37 27.52
C LYS A 56 3.03 -1.13 26.29
N VAL A 57 2.32 -0.47 25.38
CA VAL A 57 1.80 -1.09 24.14
C VAL A 57 2.94 -1.57 23.25
N LYS A 58 3.99 -0.76 23.08
CA LYS A 58 5.24 -1.15 22.40
C LYS A 58 5.81 -2.44 22.99
N LYS A 59 5.95 -2.51 24.31
CA LYS A 59 6.50 -3.68 25.01
C LYS A 59 5.69 -4.95 24.72
N ILE A 60 4.35 -4.86 24.75
CA ILE A 60 3.46 -6.00 24.44
C ILE A 60 3.72 -6.52 23.01
N ILE A 61 3.84 -5.59 22.04
CA ILE A 61 4.12 -5.93 20.64
C ILE A 61 5.48 -6.62 20.52
N GLU A 62 6.53 -6.07 21.15
CA GLU A 62 7.88 -6.63 21.09
C GLU A 62 7.95 -8.02 21.75
N GLU A 63 7.37 -8.19 22.93
CA GLU A 63 7.36 -9.46 23.66
C GLU A 63 6.56 -10.54 22.90
N THR A 64 5.41 -10.15 22.33
CA THR A 64 4.57 -11.08 21.55
C THR A 64 5.26 -11.48 20.24
N LYS A 65 5.91 -10.53 19.57
CA LYS A 65 6.70 -10.80 18.36
C LYS A 65 7.85 -11.77 18.67
N ALA A 66 8.64 -11.47 19.68
CA ALA A 66 9.77 -12.33 20.09
C ALA A 66 9.29 -13.74 20.45
N HIS A 67 8.18 -13.85 21.18
CA HIS A 67 7.57 -15.14 21.49
C HIS A 67 7.21 -15.94 20.22
N TYR A 68 6.60 -15.30 19.22
CA TYR A 68 6.22 -15.97 17.96
C TYR A 68 7.40 -16.24 17.02
N GLU A 69 8.48 -15.48 17.11
CA GLU A 69 9.74 -15.77 16.41
C GLU A 69 10.45 -17.00 17.01
N GLU A 70 10.39 -17.18 18.33
CA GLU A 70 10.95 -18.36 19.02
C GLU A 70 10.06 -19.61 18.87
N THR A 71 8.75 -19.41 18.76
CA THR A 71 7.77 -20.48 18.62
C THR A 71 7.25 -20.54 17.20
N ARG A 72 6.12 -19.88 16.94
CA ARG A 72 5.45 -19.83 15.65
C ARG A 72 4.37 -18.75 15.65
N PHE A 73 4.29 -17.99 14.57
CA PHE A 73 3.19 -17.05 14.38
C PHE A 73 1.84 -17.76 14.24
N PRO A 74 0.76 -17.25 14.88
CA PRO A 74 -0.59 -17.74 14.65
C PRO A 74 -1.00 -17.49 13.19
N MET A 75 -1.80 -18.37 12.61
CA MET A 75 -2.30 -18.23 11.25
C MET A 75 -3.77 -18.65 11.18
N ASP A 76 -4.59 -17.83 10.51
CA ASP A 76 -5.95 -18.20 10.18
C ASP A 76 -5.95 -19.25 9.06
N THR A 77 -6.89 -20.19 9.10
CA THR A 77 -7.08 -21.20 8.06
C THR A 77 -8.31 -20.91 7.20
N ARG A 78 -9.13 -19.93 7.59
CA ARG A 78 -10.29 -19.46 6.83
C ARG A 78 -9.83 -18.49 5.75
N PRO A 79 -10.47 -18.47 4.57
CA PRO A 79 -10.26 -17.42 3.59
C PRO A 79 -10.46 -16.02 4.21
N THR A 80 -9.60 -15.08 3.85
CA THR A 80 -9.65 -13.70 4.34
C THR A 80 -10.98 -13.00 4.08
N SER A 81 -11.38 -12.16 5.03
CA SER A 81 -12.52 -11.25 4.95
C SER A 81 -12.20 -9.94 5.69
N ILE A 82 -12.82 -8.84 5.26
CA ILE A 82 -12.67 -7.54 5.93
C ILE A 82 -13.40 -7.57 7.28
N ALA A 83 -14.64 -8.08 7.33
CA ALA A 83 -15.51 -7.97 8.50
C ALA A 83 -16.00 -9.31 9.08
N ASP A 84 -15.78 -10.46 8.43
CA ASP A 84 -16.14 -11.76 9.02
C ASP A 84 -15.10 -12.27 10.04
N ILE A 85 -13.93 -11.62 10.07
CA ILE A 85 -12.90 -11.82 11.10
C ILE A 85 -13.22 -10.88 12.28
N PRO A 86 -13.34 -11.38 13.52
CA PRO A 86 -13.62 -10.55 14.69
C PRO A 86 -12.63 -9.40 14.92
N ALA A 87 -12.99 -8.48 15.81
CA ALA A 87 -12.09 -7.44 16.28
C ALA A 87 -10.93 -8.04 17.09
N GLY A 88 -9.70 -7.74 16.68
CA GLY A 88 -8.48 -8.03 17.43
C GLY A 88 -7.90 -6.79 18.10
N TYR A 89 -7.16 -6.98 19.18
CA TYR A 89 -6.62 -5.90 20.02
C TYR A 89 -5.17 -6.21 20.40
N ILE A 90 -4.35 -5.17 20.59
CA ILE A 90 -3.00 -5.32 21.17
C ILE A 90 -3.12 -5.35 22.69
N SER A 91 -3.81 -4.36 23.24
CA SER A 91 -4.22 -4.32 24.64
C SER A 91 -5.54 -3.56 24.74
N LYS A 92 -6.65 -4.29 24.85
CA LYS A 92 -8.00 -3.75 24.69
C LYS A 92 -8.29 -2.55 25.62
N ASP A 93 -7.79 -2.60 26.85
CA ASP A 93 -8.01 -1.55 27.86
C ASP A 93 -7.10 -0.33 27.65
N ASP A 94 -6.02 -0.49 26.88
CA ASP A 94 -5.09 0.60 26.58
C ASP A 94 -5.28 1.18 25.18
N GLU A 95 -6.13 0.63 24.31
CA GLU A 95 -6.25 1.08 22.90
C GLU A 95 -6.72 2.54 22.77
N LEU A 96 -6.04 3.32 21.93
CA LEU A 96 -6.47 4.67 21.52
C LEU A 96 -6.94 4.69 20.07
N ILE A 97 -6.21 3.97 19.21
CA ILE A 97 -6.50 3.74 17.81
C ILE A 97 -6.75 2.24 17.63
N TYR A 98 -8.00 1.88 17.36
CA TYR A 98 -8.47 0.50 17.17
C TYR A 98 -8.23 -0.01 15.76
N GLY A 99 -8.16 -1.34 15.60
CA GLY A 99 -8.02 -2.00 14.29
C GLY A 99 -6.65 -2.62 14.10
N ILE A 100 -6.62 -3.95 13.94
CA ILE A 100 -5.45 -4.71 13.49
C ILE A 100 -5.85 -5.66 12.34
N GLN A 101 -4.83 -6.24 11.70
CA GLN A 101 -4.97 -7.07 10.51
C GLN A 101 -5.81 -8.34 10.68
N ASN A 102 -5.97 -8.85 11.91
CA ASN A 102 -6.74 -10.06 12.20
C ASN A 102 -7.45 -9.93 13.56
N ASP A 103 -7.99 -11.01 14.10
CA ASP A 103 -8.58 -11.07 15.45
C ASP A 103 -7.55 -11.24 16.57
N GLU A 104 -6.28 -11.47 16.22
CA GLU A 104 -5.16 -11.66 17.14
C GLU A 104 -3.90 -10.96 16.61
N LEU A 105 -3.08 -10.43 17.52
CA LEU A 105 -1.82 -9.75 17.20
C LEU A 105 -0.86 -10.68 16.42
N PHE A 106 -0.34 -10.18 15.28
CA PHE A 106 0.51 -10.91 14.34
C PHE A 106 -0.09 -12.18 13.71
N LYS A 107 -1.39 -12.42 13.87
CA LYS A 107 -2.03 -13.58 13.24
C LYS A 107 -2.13 -13.40 11.73
N LEU A 108 -1.48 -14.31 11.02
CA LEU A 108 -1.34 -14.28 9.58
C LEU A 108 -2.67 -14.64 8.90
N ASN A 109 -2.96 -13.96 7.80
CA ASN A 109 -4.13 -14.18 6.98
C ASN A 109 -3.92 -15.28 5.93
N PHE A 110 -4.93 -16.13 5.70
CA PHE A 110 -4.92 -17.10 4.60
C PHE A 110 -5.63 -16.56 3.36
N MET A 111 -4.85 -16.26 2.31
CA MET A 111 -5.31 -15.56 1.09
C MET A 111 -5.28 -16.46 -0.16
N PRO A 112 -6.28 -17.33 -0.36
CA PRO A 112 -6.28 -18.34 -1.43
C PRO A 112 -6.61 -17.78 -2.82
N LYS A 113 -7.25 -16.61 -2.93
CA LYS A 113 -7.67 -16.02 -4.22
C LYS A 113 -6.51 -15.72 -5.17
N GLY A 114 -5.34 -15.37 -4.61
CA GLY A 114 -4.12 -15.20 -5.39
C GLY A 114 -3.57 -16.50 -5.97
N GLY A 115 -3.82 -17.63 -5.30
CA GLY A 115 -3.38 -18.97 -5.72
C GLY A 115 -3.39 -19.96 -4.57
N ILE A 116 -4.26 -20.96 -4.64
CA ILE A 116 -4.47 -21.92 -3.54
C ILE A 116 -3.21 -22.72 -3.20
N ARG A 117 -2.46 -23.16 -4.22
CA ARG A 117 -1.23 -23.96 -4.01
C ARG A 117 -0.20 -23.21 -3.18
N MET A 118 -0.04 -21.91 -3.44
CA MET A 118 0.92 -21.07 -2.72
C MET A 118 0.43 -20.75 -1.31
N ALA A 119 -0.85 -20.47 -1.15
CA ALA A 119 -1.45 -20.25 0.16
C ALA A 119 -1.32 -21.49 1.06
N GLU A 120 -1.60 -22.69 0.53
CA GLU A 120 -1.44 -23.95 1.27
C GLU A 120 0.03 -24.30 1.55
N THR A 121 0.93 -23.96 0.64
CA THR A 121 2.38 -24.13 0.87
C THR A 121 2.83 -23.24 2.03
N ALA A 122 2.46 -21.97 2.03
CA ALA A 122 2.78 -21.05 3.13
C ALA A 122 2.20 -21.57 4.45
N LEU A 123 0.94 -22.02 4.44
CA LEU A 123 0.25 -22.56 5.61
C LEU A 123 0.98 -23.80 6.20
N LYS A 124 1.41 -24.74 5.35
CA LYS A 124 2.21 -25.91 5.75
C LYS A 124 3.60 -25.55 6.25
N GLU A 125 4.27 -24.61 5.59
CA GLU A 125 5.58 -24.11 6.02
C GLU A 125 5.52 -23.42 7.38
N HIS A 126 4.37 -22.83 7.72
CA HIS A 126 4.05 -22.31 9.05
C HIS A 126 3.45 -23.38 9.99
N GLY A 127 3.52 -24.67 9.63
CA GLY A 127 3.12 -25.80 10.49
C GLY A 127 1.61 -25.96 10.72
N TYR A 128 0.78 -25.39 9.87
CA TYR A 128 -0.66 -25.60 9.87
C TYR A 128 -1.05 -26.61 8.78
N GLU A 129 -2.26 -27.17 8.86
CA GLU A 129 -2.80 -28.07 7.82
C GLU A 129 -3.90 -27.38 7.02
N PRO A 130 -3.91 -27.49 5.67
CA PRO A 130 -4.99 -26.96 4.86
C PRO A 130 -6.32 -27.62 5.20
N ASP A 131 -7.39 -26.83 5.24
CA ASP A 131 -8.74 -27.35 5.33
C ASP A 131 -9.13 -28.03 4.00
N PRO A 132 -9.46 -29.34 3.99
CA PRO A 132 -9.85 -30.05 2.78
C PRO A 132 -11.06 -29.44 2.05
N ALA A 133 -12.01 -28.84 2.79
CA ALA A 133 -13.16 -28.19 2.19
C ALA A 133 -12.74 -26.92 1.44
N VAL A 134 -11.81 -26.15 2.00
CA VAL A 134 -11.26 -24.95 1.35
C VAL A 134 -10.42 -25.34 0.14
N HIS A 135 -9.61 -26.40 0.25
CA HIS A 135 -8.88 -26.95 -0.89
C HIS A 135 -9.82 -27.32 -2.04
N GLU A 136 -10.92 -28.04 -1.76
CA GLU A 136 -11.90 -28.41 -2.77
C GLU A 136 -12.55 -27.19 -3.44
N ILE A 137 -12.93 -26.16 -2.65
CA ILE A 137 -13.50 -24.92 -3.18
C ILE A 137 -12.57 -24.27 -4.20
N PHE A 138 -11.30 -24.04 -3.85
CA PHE A 138 -10.37 -23.32 -4.71
C PHE A 138 -9.67 -24.18 -5.78
N THR A 139 -9.92 -25.48 -5.81
CA THR A 139 -9.41 -26.36 -6.87
C THR A 139 -10.49 -26.81 -7.85
N LYS A 140 -11.76 -26.90 -7.41
CA LYS A 140 -12.87 -27.38 -8.25
C LYS A 140 -13.90 -26.32 -8.62
N HIS A 141 -14.09 -25.29 -7.78
CA HIS A 141 -15.23 -24.37 -7.89
C HIS A 141 -14.84 -22.92 -8.17
N VAL A 142 -13.73 -22.45 -7.59
CA VAL A 142 -13.25 -21.08 -7.73
C VAL A 142 -11.94 -21.08 -8.52
N THR A 143 -11.86 -20.25 -9.57
CA THR A 143 -10.60 -20.03 -10.28
C THR A 143 -9.80 -18.95 -9.55
N THR A 144 -8.54 -19.25 -9.23
CA THR A 144 -7.61 -18.28 -8.63
C THR A 144 -6.88 -17.46 -9.69
N VAL A 145 -6.24 -16.36 -9.28
CA VAL A 145 -5.37 -15.57 -10.17
C VAL A 145 -4.26 -16.45 -10.76
N ASN A 146 -3.58 -17.24 -9.92
CA ASN A 146 -2.56 -18.19 -10.35
C ASN A 146 -3.09 -19.18 -11.42
N ASP A 147 -4.28 -19.75 -11.23
CA ASP A 147 -4.88 -20.65 -12.23
C ASP A 147 -5.12 -19.96 -13.57
N GLY A 148 -5.68 -18.74 -13.54
CA GLY A 148 -5.92 -17.94 -14.74
C GLY A 148 -4.63 -17.65 -15.51
N ILE A 149 -3.59 -17.18 -14.79
CA ILE A 149 -2.28 -16.84 -15.36
C ILE A 149 -1.64 -18.06 -16.01
N PHE A 150 -1.53 -19.17 -15.27
CA PHE A 150 -0.87 -20.36 -15.78
C PHE A 150 -1.69 -21.12 -16.83
N ARG A 151 -2.97 -20.79 -17.06
CA ARG A 151 -3.72 -21.26 -18.24
C ARG A 151 -3.43 -20.44 -19.49
N ALA A 152 -3.12 -19.15 -19.34
CA ALA A 152 -2.87 -18.23 -20.45
C ALA A 152 -1.38 -18.08 -20.82
N TYR A 153 -0.45 -18.41 -19.93
CA TYR A 153 0.99 -18.32 -20.20
C TYR A 153 1.45 -19.11 -21.43
N THR A 154 2.17 -18.41 -22.31
CA THR A 154 2.83 -18.97 -23.49
C THR A 154 4.05 -19.82 -23.10
N SER A 155 4.52 -20.63 -24.05
CA SER A 155 5.74 -21.42 -23.85
C SER A 155 6.96 -20.53 -23.63
N ASN A 156 7.06 -19.37 -24.31
CA ASN A 156 8.14 -18.40 -24.15
C ASN A 156 8.22 -17.88 -22.71
N ILE A 157 7.07 -17.44 -22.15
CA ILE A 157 7.00 -16.93 -20.77
C ILE A 157 7.45 -18.00 -19.78
N ARG A 158 6.97 -19.24 -19.94
CA ARG A 158 7.37 -20.36 -19.07
C ARG A 158 8.87 -20.63 -19.14
N ARG A 159 9.47 -20.60 -20.33
CA ARG A 159 10.91 -20.79 -20.49
C ARG A 159 11.72 -19.65 -19.88
N ALA A 160 11.29 -18.40 -20.09
CA ALA A 160 11.92 -17.22 -19.50
C ALA A 160 11.90 -17.27 -17.96
N ARG A 161 10.79 -17.72 -17.39
CA ARG A 161 10.59 -17.89 -15.94
C ARG A 161 11.45 -19.01 -15.37
N HIS A 162 11.47 -20.18 -16.02
CA HIS A 162 12.30 -21.32 -15.62
C HIS A 162 13.79 -20.97 -15.64
N ALA A 163 14.23 -20.25 -16.68
CA ALA A 163 15.61 -19.80 -16.81
C ALA A 163 15.90 -18.51 -16.03
N HIS A 164 15.03 -18.04 -15.13
CA HIS A 164 15.22 -16.81 -14.34
C HIS A 164 15.62 -15.55 -15.15
N THR A 165 15.27 -15.50 -16.43
CA THR A 165 15.47 -14.32 -17.29
C THR A 165 14.39 -13.29 -16.99
N VAL A 166 13.19 -13.77 -16.68
CA VAL A 166 12.10 -13.01 -16.05
C VAL A 166 11.83 -13.68 -14.71
N THR A 167 11.84 -12.94 -13.60
CA THR A 167 11.75 -13.54 -12.26
C THR A 167 11.00 -12.67 -11.27
N GLY A 168 10.38 -13.32 -10.27
CA GLY A 168 9.65 -12.65 -9.21
C GLY A 168 8.33 -12.02 -9.64
N LEU A 169 7.80 -12.35 -10.82
CA LEU A 169 6.49 -11.86 -11.30
C LEU A 169 5.38 -12.09 -10.26
N PRO A 170 4.35 -11.22 -10.18
CA PRO A 170 3.21 -11.41 -9.28
C PRO A 170 2.23 -12.48 -9.82
N ASP A 171 2.75 -13.66 -10.13
CA ASP A 171 1.97 -14.83 -10.58
C ASP A 171 1.61 -15.81 -9.45
N ALA A 172 2.06 -15.51 -8.23
CA ALA A 172 1.93 -16.36 -7.04
C ALA A 172 1.53 -15.59 -5.77
N TYR A 173 1.31 -14.28 -5.87
CA TYR A 173 0.95 -13.38 -4.77
C TYR A 173 0.25 -12.13 -5.36
N SER A 174 -0.43 -11.32 -4.54
CA SER A 174 -1.12 -10.12 -5.03
C SER A 174 -0.13 -9.10 -5.61
N ARG A 175 -0.49 -8.42 -6.71
CA ARG A 175 0.42 -7.49 -7.41
C ARG A 175 0.88 -6.29 -6.56
N GLY A 176 0.03 -5.78 -5.66
CA GLY A 176 0.33 -4.56 -4.90
C GLY A 176 0.48 -3.34 -5.82
N ARG A 177 1.26 -2.33 -5.39
CA ARG A 177 1.50 -1.09 -6.15
C ARG A 177 0.27 -0.22 -6.42
N ILE A 178 -0.74 -0.36 -5.56
CA ILE A 178 -1.93 0.47 -5.51
C ILE A 178 -1.96 1.18 -4.15
N ILE A 179 -2.27 2.47 -4.14
CA ILE A 179 -2.43 3.26 -2.92
C ILE A 179 -3.82 3.90 -2.97
N GLY A 180 -4.74 3.39 -2.17
CA GLY A 180 -6.01 4.08 -1.96
C GLY A 180 -5.79 5.39 -1.19
N VAL A 181 -6.61 6.40 -1.44
CA VAL A 181 -6.54 7.67 -0.70
C VAL A 181 -7.29 7.50 0.62
N TYR A 182 -6.69 6.76 1.57
CA TYR A 182 -7.36 6.33 2.81
C TYR A 182 -7.88 7.49 3.67
N ALA A 183 -7.25 8.67 3.55
CA ALA A 183 -7.70 9.89 4.20
C ALA A 183 -9.08 10.38 3.73
N ARG A 184 -9.59 9.88 2.58
CA ARG A 184 -10.97 10.13 2.15
C ARG A 184 -11.98 9.60 3.16
N LEU A 185 -11.69 8.48 3.83
CA LEU A 185 -12.59 7.97 4.87
C LEU A 185 -12.71 9.00 6.00
N ALA A 186 -11.58 9.52 6.49
CA ALA A 186 -11.55 10.55 7.54
C ALA A 186 -12.27 11.84 7.10
N LEU A 187 -12.04 12.29 5.86
CA LEU A 187 -12.56 13.58 5.41
C LEU A 187 -14.06 13.55 5.08
N TYR A 188 -14.56 12.44 4.52
CA TYR A 188 -15.92 12.36 3.96
C TYR A 188 -16.83 11.35 4.68
N GLY A 189 -16.28 10.34 5.34
CA GLY A 189 -17.04 9.20 5.87
C GLY A 189 -17.51 8.23 4.79
N ALA A 190 -17.77 6.99 5.18
CA ALA A 190 -18.14 5.93 4.24
C ALA A 190 -19.47 6.18 3.53
N ASP A 191 -20.47 6.77 4.18
CA ASP A 191 -21.80 7.02 3.57
C ASP A 191 -21.68 7.95 2.36
N TYR A 192 -20.82 8.97 2.46
CA TYR A 192 -20.53 9.87 1.35
C TYR A 192 -19.83 9.12 0.20
N LEU A 193 -18.79 8.36 0.50
CA LEU A 193 -18.00 7.64 -0.51
C LEU A 193 -18.84 6.55 -1.20
N MET A 194 -19.72 5.88 -0.46
CA MET A 194 -20.68 4.92 -1.03
C MET A 194 -21.67 5.61 -1.97
N LYS A 195 -22.18 6.79 -1.59
CA LYS A 195 -23.04 7.58 -2.48
C LYS A 195 -22.31 8.02 -3.74
N GLU A 196 -21.03 8.39 -3.62
CA GLU A 196 -20.19 8.70 -4.77
C GLU A 196 -20.07 7.51 -5.72
N LYS A 197 -19.69 6.32 -5.22
CA LYS A 197 -19.61 5.10 -6.07
C LYS A 197 -20.94 4.71 -6.69
N ALA A 198 -22.06 4.92 -6.00
CA ALA A 198 -23.38 4.75 -6.60
C ALA A 198 -23.65 5.74 -7.75
N ASN A 199 -23.18 6.98 -7.64
CA ASN A 199 -23.27 7.96 -8.73
C ASN A 199 -22.37 7.58 -9.90
N ASP A 200 -21.12 7.15 -9.64
CA ASP A 200 -20.19 6.68 -10.68
C ASP A 200 -20.80 5.51 -11.46
N TRP A 201 -21.40 4.55 -10.74
CA TRP A 201 -22.08 3.42 -11.35
C TRP A 201 -23.28 3.84 -12.23
N ASN A 202 -24.05 4.85 -11.79
CA ASN A 202 -25.17 5.38 -12.56
C ASN A 202 -24.73 6.21 -13.78
N ALA A 203 -23.54 6.82 -13.73
CA ALA A 203 -23.00 7.63 -14.82
C ALA A 203 -22.55 6.78 -16.02
N ILE A 204 -22.21 5.50 -15.82
CA ILE A 204 -21.82 4.59 -16.90
C ILE A 204 -23.07 4.12 -17.65
N THR A 205 -23.41 4.80 -18.75
CA THR A 205 -24.65 4.56 -19.50
C THR A 205 -24.47 3.72 -20.77
N GLU A 206 -23.28 3.77 -21.38
CA GLU A 206 -22.92 2.91 -22.52
C GLU A 206 -22.68 1.48 -22.04
N ILE A 207 -23.07 0.48 -22.84
CA ILE A 207 -22.99 -0.94 -22.49
C ILE A 207 -22.19 -1.69 -23.55
N ASP A 208 -20.95 -1.99 -23.21
CA ASP A 208 -20.01 -2.87 -23.93
C ASP A 208 -19.16 -3.67 -22.92
N GLU A 209 -18.19 -4.44 -23.38
CA GLU A 209 -17.37 -5.30 -22.50
C GLU A 209 -16.58 -4.49 -21.46
N GLU A 210 -16.02 -3.33 -21.85
CA GLU A 210 -15.23 -2.49 -20.97
C GLU A 210 -16.11 -1.80 -19.93
N SER A 211 -17.25 -1.25 -20.36
CA SER A 211 -18.17 -0.57 -19.47
C SER A 211 -18.90 -1.54 -18.53
N ILE A 212 -19.20 -2.77 -18.96
CA ILE A 212 -19.74 -3.83 -18.09
C ILE A 212 -18.75 -4.17 -16.99
N ARG A 213 -17.46 -4.37 -17.34
CA ARG A 213 -16.40 -4.62 -16.36
C ARG A 213 -16.31 -3.46 -15.36
N LEU A 214 -16.23 -2.23 -15.85
CA LEU A 214 -16.14 -1.05 -14.99
C LEU A 214 -17.36 -0.92 -14.05
N ARG A 215 -18.57 -1.21 -14.55
CA ARG A 215 -19.79 -1.23 -13.72
C ARG A 215 -19.74 -2.29 -12.63
N GLU A 216 -19.21 -3.48 -12.92
CA GLU A 216 -18.99 -4.52 -11.91
C GLU A 216 -17.95 -4.07 -10.87
N GLU A 217 -16.81 -3.55 -11.31
CA GLU A 217 -15.74 -3.05 -10.46
C GLU A 217 -16.21 -1.94 -9.51
N VAL A 218 -16.96 -0.95 -10.01
CA VAL A 218 -17.52 0.13 -9.17
C VAL A 218 -18.54 -0.42 -8.15
N ASN A 219 -19.31 -1.45 -8.51
CA ASN A 219 -20.19 -2.12 -7.55
C ASN A 219 -19.39 -2.86 -6.46
N LEU A 220 -18.32 -3.56 -6.84
CA LEU A 220 -17.42 -4.19 -5.87
C LEU A 220 -16.77 -3.15 -4.93
N GLN A 221 -16.40 -1.97 -5.45
CA GLN A 221 -15.91 -0.85 -4.63
C GLN A 221 -16.97 -0.36 -3.63
N TYR A 222 -18.22 -0.19 -4.08
CA TYR A 222 -19.34 0.17 -3.21
C TYR A 222 -19.56 -0.86 -2.08
N GLN A 223 -19.54 -2.15 -2.42
CA GLN A 223 -19.68 -3.23 -1.44
C GLN A 223 -18.50 -3.26 -0.46
N ALA A 224 -17.27 -3.03 -0.93
CA ALA A 224 -16.09 -2.98 -0.10
C ALA A 224 -16.16 -1.85 0.94
N LEU A 225 -16.70 -0.67 0.60
CA LEU A 225 -16.96 0.39 1.58
C LEU A 225 -17.98 -0.03 2.64
N GLY A 226 -19.00 -0.80 2.26
CA GLY A 226 -19.93 -1.41 3.21
C GLY A 226 -19.24 -2.37 4.19
N GLU A 227 -18.25 -3.12 3.74
CA GLU A 227 -17.43 -3.98 4.60
C GLU A 227 -16.50 -3.17 5.51
N VAL A 228 -15.94 -2.04 5.03
CA VAL A 228 -15.16 -1.09 5.85
C VAL A 228 -16.02 -0.54 7.00
N VAL A 229 -17.30 -0.24 6.74
CA VAL A 229 -18.26 0.18 7.77
C VAL A 229 -18.45 -0.91 8.82
N LYS A 230 -18.67 -2.17 8.40
CA LYS A 230 -18.80 -3.30 9.33
C LYS A 230 -17.53 -3.50 10.16
N LEU A 231 -16.35 -3.33 9.56
CA LEU A 231 -15.08 -3.37 10.29
C LEU A 231 -15.03 -2.28 11.38
N GLY A 232 -15.45 -1.06 11.07
CA GLY A 232 -15.61 -0.01 12.08
C GLY A 232 -16.57 -0.40 13.20
N ASP A 233 -17.73 -0.96 12.86
CA ASP A 233 -18.74 -1.41 13.83
C ASP A 233 -18.19 -2.48 14.79
N LEU A 234 -17.33 -3.40 14.33
CA LEU A 234 -16.68 -4.42 15.19
C LEU A 234 -15.86 -3.79 16.33
N TYR A 235 -15.33 -2.58 16.11
CA TYR A 235 -14.57 -1.81 17.07
C TYR A 235 -15.40 -0.71 17.77
N GLY A 236 -16.70 -0.61 17.46
CA GLY A 236 -17.57 0.43 18.00
C GLY A 236 -17.28 1.84 17.46
N VAL A 237 -16.65 1.95 16.28
CA VAL A 237 -16.34 3.24 15.63
C VAL A 237 -17.22 3.46 14.41
N ASP A 238 -18.00 4.54 14.39
CA ASP A 238 -18.97 4.83 13.33
C ASP A 238 -18.32 5.59 12.15
N VAL A 239 -17.59 4.84 11.30
CA VAL A 239 -16.86 5.39 10.14
C VAL A 239 -17.75 5.85 8.98
N ARG A 240 -19.08 5.76 9.13
CA ARG A 240 -20.05 6.28 8.15
C ARG A 240 -19.96 7.79 8.00
N LYS A 241 -19.59 8.49 9.07
CA LYS A 241 -19.50 9.96 9.17
C LYS A 241 -18.06 10.43 8.98
N PRO A 242 -17.82 11.69 8.57
CA PRO A 242 -16.49 12.28 8.60
C PRO A 242 -15.95 12.38 10.02
N ALA A 243 -14.62 12.38 10.17
CA ALA A 243 -13.92 12.53 11.43
C ALA A 243 -14.10 13.93 12.01
N MET A 244 -14.36 14.00 13.32
CA MET A 244 -14.60 15.24 14.06
C MET A 244 -13.33 15.87 14.61
N ASN A 245 -12.26 15.10 14.76
CA ASN A 245 -11.02 15.51 15.40
C ASN A 245 -9.85 14.64 14.91
N VAL A 246 -8.61 14.96 15.31
CA VAL A 246 -7.39 14.29 14.87
C VAL A 246 -7.33 12.82 15.30
N LYS A 247 -7.84 12.48 16.49
CA LYS A 247 -7.92 11.08 16.95
C LYS A 247 -8.82 10.27 16.01
N GLU A 248 -9.99 10.80 15.67
CA GLU A 248 -10.88 10.17 14.69
C GLU A 248 -10.28 10.15 13.29
N ALA A 249 -9.58 11.20 12.85
CA ALA A 249 -8.96 11.21 11.52
C ALA A 249 -7.90 10.09 11.39
N ILE A 250 -7.06 9.92 12.42
CA ILE A 250 -6.10 8.81 12.51
C ILE A 250 -6.83 7.46 12.55
N GLN A 251 -7.87 7.34 13.37
CA GLN A 251 -8.67 6.12 13.50
C GLN A 251 -9.33 5.70 12.18
N TRP A 252 -9.88 6.64 11.41
CA TRP A 252 -10.54 6.36 10.14
C TRP A 252 -9.52 5.90 9.10
N VAL A 253 -8.35 6.57 9.04
CA VAL A 253 -7.25 6.10 8.19
C VAL A 253 -6.82 4.69 8.59
N ASN A 254 -6.72 4.38 9.88
CA ASN A 254 -6.36 3.03 10.34
C ASN A 254 -7.42 1.99 9.93
N ILE A 255 -8.72 2.27 10.09
CA ILE A 255 -9.77 1.33 9.65
C ILE A 255 -9.73 1.11 8.14
N ALA A 256 -9.60 2.18 7.35
CA ALA A 256 -9.47 2.07 5.89
C ALA A 256 -8.26 1.21 5.50
N PHE A 257 -7.10 1.47 6.11
CA PHE A 257 -5.87 0.75 5.81
C PHE A 257 -5.89 -0.70 6.31
N MET A 258 -6.41 -0.97 7.51
CA MET A 258 -6.53 -2.34 8.03
C MET A 258 -7.55 -3.17 7.26
N ALA A 259 -8.60 -2.56 6.69
CA ALA A 259 -9.49 -3.24 5.76
C ALA A 259 -8.73 -3.76 4.52
N VAL A 260 -7.78 -2.98 4.00
CA VAL A 260 -6.89 -3.42 2.91
C VAL A 260 -5.99 -4.58 3.37
N CYS A 261 -5.29 -4.40 4.49
CA CYS A 261 -4.36 -5.41 5.01
C CYS A 261 -5.03 -6.75 5.37
N ARG A 262 -6.35 -6.74 5.62
CA ARG A 262 -7.17 -7.92 5.89
C ARG A 262 -7.38 -8.82 4.66
N VAL A 263 -7.34 -8.27 3.44
CA VAL A 263 -7.72 -9.03 2.22
C VAL A 263 -6.70 -8.95 1.08
N ILE A 264 -5.65 -8.13 1.20
CA ILE A 264 -4.63 -7.96 0.17
C ILE A 264 -3.23 -8.21 0.75
N ASN A 265 -2.50 -9.15 0.17
CA ASN A 265 -1.10 -9.47 0.48
C ASN A 265 -0.14 -9.02 -0.64
N GLY A 266 -0.35 -7.81 -1.15
CA GLY A 266 0.52 -7.21 -2.16
C GLY A 266 1.99 -7.28 -1.75
N ALA A 267 2.91 -7.30 -2.72
CA ALA A 267 4.34 -7.13 -2.37
C ALA A 267 4.57 -5.79 -1.67
N ALA A 268 3.79 -4.75 -2.02
CA ALA A 268 3.78 -3.48 -1.32
C ALA A 268 2.34 -2.97 -1.13
N THR A 269 2.01 -2.62 0.11
CA THR A 269 0.73 -2.05 0.53
C THR A 269 1.00 -0.73 1.22
N SER A 270 1.35 0.30 0.43
CA SER A 270 1.79 1.58 0.97
C SER A 270 0.62 2.43 1.50
N LEU A 271 0.89 3.24 2.53
CA LEU A 271 -0.08 4.11 3.19
C LEU A 271 -0.36 5.39 2.38
N GLY A 272 0.61 5.85 1.59
CA GLY A 272 0.50 7.07 0.79
C GLY A 272 0.88 8.34 1.55
N ARG A 273 0.27 9.47 1.22
CA ARG A 273 0.64 10.80 1.77
C ARG A 273 -0.36 11.29 2.80
N VAL A 274 -0.44 10.56 3.90
CA VAL A 274 -1.39 10.79 5.00
C VAL A 274 -0.95 11.89 5.98
N PRO A 275 0.34 12.04 6.39
CA PRO A 275 0.73 12.95 7.47
C PRO A 275 0.25 14.38 7.31
N ILE A 276 0.33 14.95 6.11
CA ILE A 276 -0.11 16.31 5.83
C ILE A 276 -1.63 16.50 6.04
N VAL A 277 -2.44 15.46 5.78
CA VAL A 277 -3.89 15.52 6.02
C VAL A 277 -4.17 15.49 7.52
N LEU A 278 -3.49 14.61 8.25
CA LEU A 278 -3.66 14.50 9.70
C LEU A 278 -3.21 15.78 10.43
N ASP A 279 -2.17 16.46 9.92
CA ASP A 279 -1.70 17.72 10.50
C ASP A 279 -2.78 18.81 10.48
N ILE A 280 -3.61 18.86 9.43
CA ILE A 280 -4.69 19.84 9.33
C ILE A 280 -5.71 19.66 10.47
N PHE A 281 -6.05 18.41 10.83
CA PHE A 281 -6.88 18.13 11.99
C PHE A 281 -6.15 18.45 13.29
N ALA A 282 -4.87 18.08 13.39
CA ALA A 282 -4.04 18.32 14.57
C ALA A 282 -3.91 19.80 14.92
N GLU A 283 -3.56 20.65 13.95
CA GLU A 283 -3.39 22.09 14.15
C GLU A 283 -4.71 22.77 14.54
N ARG A 284 -5.84 22.32 13.95
CA ARG A 284 -7.16 22.82 14.35
C ARG A 284 -7.48 22.47 15.80
N ASP A 285 -7.25 21.21 16.19
CA ASP A 285 -7.60 20.73 17.52
C ASP A 285 -6.66 21.31 18.60
N LEU A 286 -5.39 21.55 18.27
CA LEU A 286 -4.44 22.31 19.10
C LEU A 286 -4.92 23.76 19.28
N ALA A 287 -5.31 24.44 18.20
CA ALA A 287 -5.82 25.81 18.27
C ALA A 287 -7.11 25.94 19.11
N ARG A 288 -7.89 24.86 19.18
CA ARG A 288 -9.11 24.75 20.02
C ARG A 288 -8.82 24.31 21.45
N GLY A 289 -7.60 23.89 21.78
CA GLY A 289 -7.26 23.28 23.06
C GLY A 289 -8.00 21.96 23.31
N THR A 290 -8.42 21.26 22.25
CA THR A 290 -9.10 19.96 22.34
C THR A 290 -8.14 18.85 22.75
N PHE A 291 -6.91 18.92 22.25
CA PHE A 291 -5.82 18.03 22.63
C PHE A 291 -4.54 18.82 22.84
N THR A 292 -3.65 18.25 23.63
CA THR A 292 -2.27 18.69 23.81
C THR A 292 -1.35 18.07 22.78
N GLU A 293 -0.15 18.63 22.62
CA GLU A 293 0.88 18.05 21.75
C GLU A 293 1.26 16.62 22.17
N SER A 294 1.28 16.34 23.48
CA SER A 294 1.57 15.00 24.02
C SER A 294 0.50 13.98 23.65
N GLU A 295 -0.78 14.35 23.70
CA GLU A 295 -1.88 13.46 23.30
C GLU A 295 -1.86 13.19 21.79
N ILE A 296 -1.57 14.20 20.97
CA ILE A 296 -1.45 14.03 19.52
C ILE A 296 -0.27 13.12 19.18
N GLN A 297 0.90 13.31 19.80
CA GLN A 297 2.03 12.41 19.60
C GLN A 297 1.68 10.98 20.05
N GLU A 298 0.94 10.80 21.14
CA GLU A 298 0.49 9.48 21.60
C GLU A 298 -0.45 8.80 20.58
N PHE A 299 -1.35 9.55 19.92
CA PHE A 299 -2.19 8.99 18.85
C PHE A 299 -1.35 8.57 17.63
N VAL A 300 -0.32 9.35 17.28
CA VAL A 300 0.61 9.03 16.19
C VAL A 300 1.44 7.79 16.53
N ASP A 301 1.99 7.73 17.74
CA ASP A 301 2.75 6.58 18.24
C ASP A 301 1.87 5.32 18.22
N ASP A 302 0.62 5.38 18.69
CA ASP A 302 -0.29 4.25 18.66
C ASP A 302 -0.63 3.79 17.24
N PHE A 303 -0.88 4.73 16.34
CA PHE A 303 -1.13 4.43 14.93
C PHE A 303 0.07 3.76 14.27
N VAL A 304 1.28 4.30 14.46
CA VAL A 304 2.51 3.71 13.92
C VAL A 304 2.78 2.33 14.52
N LEU A 305 2.49 2.12 15.80
CA LEU A 305 2.54 0.79 16.40
C LEU A 305 1.59 -0.19 15.70
N LYS A 306 0.36 0.22 15.32
CA LYS A 306 -0.55 -0.64 14.52
C LYS A 306 0.05 -1.01 13.18
N LEU A 307 0.63 -0.05 12.44
CA LEU A 307 1.29 -0.31 11.17
C LEU A 307 2.43 -1.34 11.31
N ARG A 308 3.20 -1.27 12.41
CA ARG A 308 4.28 -2.22 12.74
C ARG A 308 3.81 -3.64 13.06
N THR A 309 2.50 -3.87 13.24
CA THR A 309 1.93 -5.20 13.50
C THR A 309 1.52 -5.96 12.23
N VAL A 310 1.47 -5.29 11.08
CA VAL A 310 1.06 -5.90 9.81
C VAL A 310 2.10 -6.93 9.38
N LYS A 311 1.65 -8.12 9.01
CA LYS A 311 2.49 -9.24 8.59
C LYS A 311 1.73 -10.12 7.58
N PHE A 312 2.43 -10.72 6.62
CA PHE A 312 1.80 -11.57 5.62
C PHE A 312 2.38 -12.98 5.66
N ALA A 313 1.53 -14.00 5.51
CA ALA A 313 2.01 -15.35 5.26
C ALA A 313 2.70 -15.38 3.89
N ARG A 314 3.99 -15.72 3.89
CA ARG A 314 4.83 -15.88 2.69
C ARG A 314 5.37 -17.29 2.63
N THR A 315 5.70 -17.76 1.43
CA THR A 315 6.46 -19.00 1.27
C THR A 315 7.94 -18.73 1.48
N LYS A 316 8.72 -19.75 1.84
CA LYS A 316 10.19 -19.62 1.95
C LYS A 316 10.82 -19.08 0.66
N ALA A 317 10.31 -19.49 -0.50
CA ALA A 317 10.77 -19.01 -1.80
C ALA A 317 10.48 -17.51 -2.03
N TYR A 318 9.40 -16.97 -1.45
CA TYR A 318 9.14 -15.53 -1.47
C TYR A 318 10.13 -14.79 -0.56
N ASP A 319 10.41 -15.32 0.63
CA ASP A 319 11.34 -14.71 1.58
C ASP A 319 12.79 -14.67 1.03
N GLU A 320 13.18 -15.62 0.18
CA GLU A 320 14.44 -15.57 -0.56
C GLU A 320 14.51 -14.43 -1.59
N LEU A 321 13.38 -14.05 -2.19
CA LEU A 321 13.29 -12.94 -3.14
C LEU A 321 13.18 -11.58 -2.45
N TYR A 322 12.46 -11.54 -1.32
CA TYR A 322 12.15 -10.36 -0.53
C TYR A 322 12.52 -10.61 0.93
N SER A 323 13.81 -10.59 1.22
CA SER A 323 14.34 -10.86 2.55
C SER A 323 13.88 -9.84 3.59
N GLY A 324 13.66 -10.31 4.82
CA GLY A 324 13.38 -9.44 5.98
C GLY A 324 11.89 -9.18 6.24
N ASP A 325 11.00 -9.95 5.59
CA ASP A 325 9.54 -9.83 5.73
C ASP A 325 9.03 -8.38 5.51
N PRO A 326 9.40 -7.71 4.40
CA PRO A 326 8.99 -6.34 4.17
C PRO A 326 7.51 -6.28 3.81
N THR A 327 6.80 -5.29 4.36
CA THR A 327 5.39 -5.01 4.03
C THR A 327 5.27 -3.76 3.14
N PHE A 328 6.32 -2.94 3.12
CA PHE A 328 6.43 -1.67 2.40
C PHE A 328 5.23 -0.76 2.65
N ILE A 329 4.95 -0.52 3.93
CA ILE A 329 3.94 0.44 4.39
C ILE A 329 4.54 1.83 4.28
N THR A 330 4.73 2.26 3.04
CA THR A 330 5.40 3.52 2.73
C THR A 330 4.47 4.69 2.98
N THR A 331 4.95 5.66 3.75
CA THR A 331 4.28 6.94 3.98
C THR A 331 5.16 8.07 3.47
N SER A 332 4.60 8.94 2.63
CA SER A 332 5.32 10.07 2.04
C SER A 332 5.10 11.34 2.85
N MET A 333 6.20 12.06 3.12
CA MET A 333 6.25 13.27 3.95
C MET A 333 6.90 14.43 3.20
N ALA A 334 6.73 15.66 3.70
CA ALA A 334 7.36 16.86 3.16
C ALA A 334 7.04 17.12 1.67
N GLY A 335 8.02 17.52 0.86
CA GLY A 335 7.85 17.88 -0.56
C GLY A 335 7.52 19.35 -0.82
N MET A 336 7.09 19.66 -2.04
CA MET A 336 6.75 21.01 -2.50
C MET A 336 5.33 21.06 -3.07
N GLY A 337 4.67 22.21 -2.91
CA GLY A 337 3.44 22.56 -3.62
C GLY A 337 3.74 23.20 -4.98
N ALA A 338 2.77 23.13 -5.88
CA ALA A 338 2.79 23.84 -7.16
C ALA A 338 2.81 25.36 -6.98
N ASP A 339 2.31 25.85 -5.84
CA ASP A 339 2.37 27.25 -5.41
C ASP A 339 3.75 27.71 -4.90
N GLY A 340 4.74 26.82 -4.87
CA GLY A 340 6.11 27.10 -4.45
C GLY A 340 6.36 27.01 -2.94
N ARG A 341 5.32 26.82 -2.11
CA ARG A 341 5.50 26.57 -0.67
C ARG A 341 5.99 25.15 -0.45
N HIS A 342 6.82 24.93 0.56
CA HIS A 342 7.09 23.56 1.01
C HIS A 342 5.85 22.95 1.66
N ARG A 343 5.82 21.63 1.72
CA ARG A 343 4.73 20.84 2.31
C ARG A 343 5.11 20.17 3.63
N VAL A 344 6.25 20.57 4.22
CA VAL A 344 6.62 20.18 5.58
C VAL A 344 5.58 20.65 6.59
N THR A 345 5.12 19.75 7.45
CA THR A 345 4.20 20.04 8.56
C THR A 345 4.75 19.53 9.90
N LYS A 346 4.08 19.85 11.02
CA LYS A 346 4.47 19.29 12.32
C LYS A 346 4.28 17.78 12.37
N MET A 347 3.26 17.25 11.69
CA MET A 347 3.03 15.81 11.60
C MET A 347 4.20 15.05 10.96
N ASP A 348 4.93 15.66 10.00
CA ASP A 348 6.14 15.03 9.46
C ASP A 348 7.21 14.81 10.56
N TYR A 349 7.39 15.79 11.45
CA TYR A 349 8.27 15.63 12.61
C TYR A 349 7.72 14.58 13.58
N ARG A 350 6.42 14.55 13.86
CA ARG A 350 5.80 13.56 14.78
C ARG A 350 5.97 12.12 14.27
N PHE A 351 5.83 11.90 12.95
CA PHE A 351 6.07 10.60 12.33
C PHE A 351 7.55 10.19 12.42
N LEU A 352 8.48 11.09 12.14
CA LEU A 352 9.91 10.84 12.32
C LEU A 352 10.26 10.57 13.79
N ASN A 353 9.64 11.30 14.72
CA ASN A 353 9.85 11.17 16.17
C ASN A 353 9.43 9.80 16.72
N THR A 354 8.56 9.06 16.01
CA THR A 354 8.23 7.69 16.41
C THR A 354 9.45 6.77 16.46
N LEU A 355 10.51 7.06 15.68
CA LEU A 355 11.78 6.32 15.77
C LEU A 355 12.49 6.54 17.13
N ASP A 356 12.29 7.71 17.75
CA ASP A 356 12.79 8.01 19.09
C ASP A 356 11.84 7.49 20.19
N ASN A 357 10.54 7.78 20.07
CA ASN A 357 9.54 7.46 21.08
C ASN A 357 9.28 5.96 21.23
N ILE A 358 8.98 5.29 20.11
CA ILE A 358 8.58 3.89 20.09
C ILE A 358 9.63 2.97 19.45
N GLY A 359 10.88 3.46 19.38
CA GLY A 359 12.03 2.72 18.91
C GLY A 359 12.14 2.63 17.38
N ASN A 360 13.36 2.32 16.96
CA ASN A 360 13.70 2.20 15.55
C ASN A 360 13.02 0.99 14.90
N ALA A 361 12.42 1.17 13.73
CA ALA A 361 11.79 0.10 12.96
C ALA A 361 11.88 0.38 11.45
N PRO A 362 11.91 -0.67 10.61
CA PRO A 362 11.88 -0.52 9.15
C PRO A 362 10.48 -0.13 8.62
N GLU A 363 9.41 -0.43 9.38
CA GLU A 363 8.03 -0.09 9.03
C GLU A 363 7.43 0.89 10.07
N PRO A 364 6.52 1.79 9.64
CA PRO A 364 6.24 2.14 8.25
C PRO A 364 7.50 2.69 7.57
N ASN A 365 7.66 2.43 6.27
CA ASN A 365 8.76 2.99 5.50
C ASN A 365 8.59 4.52 5.36
N LEU A 366 9.29 5.26 6.22
CA LEU A 366 9.24 6.73 6.30
C LEU A 366 10.01 7.35 5.12
N THR A 367 9.29 7.90 4.14
CA THR A 367 9.89 8.47 2.92
C THR A 367 9.72 9.98 2.85
N VAL A 368 10.83 10.70 2.89
CA VAL A 368 10.87 12.17 2.78
C VAL A 368 11.01 12.57 1.32
N LEU A 369 10.02 13.31 0.81
CA LEU A 369 10.08 13.91 -0.53
C LEU A 369 11.00 15.13 -0.50
N TRP A 370 12.24 14.95 -0.95
CA TRP A 370 13.38 15.81 -0.69
C TRP A 370 13.63 16.84 -1.80
N THR A 371 14.01 18.06 -1.38
CA THR A 371 14.62 19.11 -2.19
C THR A 371 15.44 20.03 -1.28
N ASP A 372 16.42 20.72 -1.86
CA ASP A 372 17.19 21.80 -1.22
C ASP A 372 16.32 23.00 -0.76
N LYS A 373 15.11 23.15 -1.30
CA LYS A 373 14.13 24.17 -0.91
C LYS A 373 13.35 23.88 0.37
N LEU A 374 13.47 22.68 0.94
CA LEU A 374 12.85 22.38 2.23
C LEU A 374 13.48 23.22 3.36
N PRO A 375 12.71 23.57 4.41
CA PRO A 375 13.22 24.28 5.58
C PRO A 375 14.51 23.67 6.11
N TYR A 376 15.49 24.52 6.41
CA TYR A 376 16.80 24.05 6.86
C TYR A 376 16.70 23.25 8.17
N SER A 377 15.83 23.67 9.09
CA SER A 377 15.51 22.97 10.34
C SER A 377 15.03 21.54 10.08
N PHE A 378 14.08 21.36 9.16
CA PHE A 378 13.57 20.03 8.80
C PHE A 378 14.65 19.17 8.16
N ARG A 379 15.38 19.70 7.18
CA ARG A 379 16.50 18.96 6.56
C ARG A 379 17.53 18.51 7.59
N ARG A 380 17.88 19.37 8.55
CA ARG A 380 18.79 19.04 9.66
C ARG A 380 18.22 17.97 10.58
N TYR A 381 16.93 18.03 10.91
CA TYR A 381 16.27 17.01 11.72
C TYR A 381 16.24 15.66 11.00
N CYS A 382 15.89 15.62 9.71
CA CYS A 382 15.98 14.40 8.90
C CYS A 382 17.40 13.79 8.93
N MET A 383 18.44 14.60 8.72
CA MET A 383 19.83 14.12 8.80
C MET A 383 20.19 13.57 10.19
N LYS A 384 19.76 14.23 11.26
CA LYS A 384 19.95 13.78 12.65
C LYS A 384 19.28 12.42 12.87
N MET A 385 18.03 12.27 12.44
CA MET A 385 17.27 11.03 12.58
C MET A 385 17.84 9.90 11.72
N SER A 386 18.28 10.17 10.49
CA SER A 386 18.97 9.19 9.64
C SER A 386 20.29 8.73 10.26
N HIS A 387 21.08 9.66 10.82
CA HIS A 387 22.31 9.30 11.52
C HIS A 387 22.05 8.39 12.74
N LYS A 388 20.97 8.67 13.49
CA LYS A 388 20.62 7.90 14.69
C LYS A 388 20.03 6.52 14.38
N HIS A 389 19.19 6.42 13.35
CA HIS A 389 18.31 5.26 13.15
C HIS A 389 18.52 4.51 11.83
N SER A 390 19.01 5.16 10.78
CA SER A 390 19.16 4.56 9.43
C SER A 390 17.87 3.98 8.83
N SER A 391 16.71 4.50 9.22
CA SER A 391 15.37 3.99 8.82
C SER A 391 14.51 5.01 8.07
N ILE A 392 15.16 5.96 7.37
CA ILE A 392 14.47 7.00 6.59
C ILE A 392 14.94 6.92 5.15
N GLN A 393 13.98 6.91 4.23
CA GLN A 393 14.20 7.00 2.80
C GLN A 393 14.01 8.43 2.29
N TYR A 394 14.70 8.79 1.21
CA TYR A 394 14.60 10.09 0.56
C TYR A 394 14.36 9.93 -0.94
N GLU A 395 13.38 10.67 -1.48
CA GLU A 395 13.05 10.65 -2.91
C GLU A 395 12.97 12.08 -3.47
N GLY A 396 13.46 12.28 -4.69
CA GLY A 396 13.59 13.62 -5.28
C GLY A 396 12.28 14.21 -5.78
N VAL A 397 11.65 15.11 -5.00
CA VAL A 397 10.35 15.71 -5.36
C VAL A 397 10.43 16.57 -6.63
N THR A 398 11.56 17.24 -6.87
CA THR A 398 11.77 18.04 -8.07
C THR A 398 11.89 17.18 -9.33
N THR A 399 12.40 15.96 -9.20
CA THR A 399 12.47 15.00 -10.31
C THR A 399 11.08 14.48 -10.63
N MET A 400 10.33 14.05 -9.61
CA MET A 400 8.93 13.64 -9.75
C MET A 400 8.09 14.74 -10.42
N ALA A 401 8.21 16.00 -9.98
CA ALA A 401 7.44 17.10 -10.57
C ALA A 401 7.78 17.33 -12.07
N LYS A 402 9.03 17.09 -12.50
CA LYS A 402 9.43 17.20 -13.92
C LYS A 402 8.78 16.11 -14.79
N ASP A 403 8.53 14.95 -14.20
CA ASP A 403 7.92 13.81 -14.87
C ASP A 403 6.37 13.85 -14.85
N GLY A 404 5.79 14.96 -14.37
CA GLY A 404 4.34 15.19 -14.40
C GLY A 404 3.58 14.74 -13.15
N TYR A 405 4.28 14.31 -12.09
CA TYR A 405 3.63 13.95 -10.83
C TYR A 405 3.20 15.20 -10.06
N GLY A 406 1.95 15.20 -9.58
CA GLY A 406 1.36 16.32 -8.86
C GLY A 406 1.89 16.50 -7.44
N GLU A 407 1.42 17.57 -6.80
CA GLU A 407 1.88 18.02 -5.49
C GLU A 407 1.46 17.13 -4.31
N MET A 408 0.49 16.23 -4.52
CA MET A 408 0.07 15.19 -3.58
C MET A 408 0.60 13.80 -3.93
N SER A 409 1.51 13.72 -4.90
CA SER A 409 2.20 12.47 -5.21
C SER A 409 2.86 11.83 -3.98
N CYS A 410 2.93 10.51 -4.02
CA CYS A 410 3.44 9.66 -2.96
C CYS A 410 4.24 8.52 -3.55
N ILE A 411 4.90 7.73 -2.70
CA ILE A 411 5.75 6.63 -3.12
C ILE A 411 5.08 5.30 -2.77
N SER A 412 5.02 4.42 -3.77
CA SER A 412 4.60 3.04 -3.61
C SER A 412 5.80 2.11 -3.55
N CYS A 413 5.76 1.17 -2.60
CA CYS A 413 6.88 0.27 -2.30
C CYS A 413 8.13 1.07 -1.94
N CYS A 414 9.21 0.89 -2.71
CA CYS A 414 10.46 1.59 -2.50
C CYS A 414 10.45 2.94 -3.21
N VAL A 415 10.44 2.98 -4.54
CA VAL A 415 10.87 4.18 -5.30
C VAL A 415 9.90 4.62 -6.40
N SER A 416 8.72 4.01 -6.49
CA SER A 416 7.83 4.29 -7.60
C SER A 416 6.79 5.34 -7.22
N PRO A 417 6.88 6.55 -7.78
CA PRO A 417 5.91 7.59 -7.51
C PRO A 417 4.53 7.23 -8.07
N LEU A 418 3.49 7.59 -7.34
CA LEU A 418 2.08 7.56 -7.74
C LEU A 418 1.47 8.93 -7.44
N ASP A 419 0.43 9.29 -8.17
CA ASP A 419 -0.40 10.45 -7.89
C ASP A 419 -1.88 10.02 -7.89
N PRO A 420 -2.36 9.42 -6.78
CA PRO A 420 -3.65 8.73 -6.75
C PRO A 420 -4.87 9.60 -7.11
N GLU A 421 -4.79 10.90 -6.86
CA GLU A 421 -5.86 11.87 -7.18
C GLU A 421 -5.55 12.73 -8.41
N ASN A 422 -4.62 12.32 -9.27
CA ASN A 422 -4.30 13.05 -10.48
C ASN A 422 -5.55 13.19 -11.36
N GLU A 423 -5.94 14.44 -11.66
CA GLU A 423 -7.16 14.73 -12.42
C GLU A 423 -7.03 14.42 -13.91
N GLU A 424 -5.81 14.30 -14.45
CA GLU A 424 -5.56 13.86 -15.82
C GLU A 424 -5.59 12.33 -15.98
N GLN A 425 -5.93 11.59 -14.91
CA GLN A 425 -5.92 10.12 -14.87
C GLN A 425 -4.56 9.51 -15.23
N ARG A 426 -3.48 10.24 -14.89
CA ARG A 426 -2.10 9.80 -15.09
C ARG A 426 -1.48 9.48 -13.75
N HIS A 427 -0.74 8.37 -13.70
CA HIS A 427 0.02 7.94 -12.52
C HIS A 427 -0.81 7.56 -11.28
N ASN A 428 -2.13 7.38 -11.41
CA ASN A 428 -3.00 7.04 -10.28
C ASN A 428 -2.70 5.66 -9.68
N ILE A 429 -2.36 4.68 -10.53
CA ILE A 429 -2.01 3.32 -10.14
C ILE A 429 -0.83 2.79 -10.95
N GLN A 430 -0.22 1.71 -10.48
CA GLN A 430 0.82 0.98 -11.21
C GLN A 430 0.49 -0.50 -11.29
N TYR A 431 0.68 -1.06 -12.47
CA TYR A 431 0.74 -2.49 -12.67
C TYR A 431 2.15 -3.00 -12.39
N PHE A 432 2.30 -3.73 -11.27
CA PHE A 432 3.59 -4.21 -10.79
C PHE A 432 4.18 -5.29 -11.69
N GLY A 433 5.40 -5.07 -12.20
CA GLY A 433 6.07 -6.02 -13.09
C GLY A 433 7.16 -6.90 -12.46
N ALA A 434 7.57 -6.66 -11.21
CA ALA A 434 8.81 -7.20 -10.67
C ALA A 434 10.05 -6.79 -11.51
N ARG A 435 10.83 -7.75 -12.03
CA ARG A 435 12.09 -7.46 -12.72
C ARG A 435 12.44 -8.47 -13.82
N VAL A 436 13.29 -8.01 -14.72
CA VAL A 436 13.98 -8.82 -15.73
C VAL A 436 15.49 -8.86 -15.46
N ASN A 437 16.16 -9.91 -15.91
CA ASN A 437 17.60 -10.06 -15.76
C ASN A 437 18.31 -9.76 -17.08
N VAL A 438 18.75 -8.50 -17.24
CA VAL A 438 19.42 -8.03 -18.47
C VAL A 438 20.78 -8.68 -18.70
N LEU A 439 21.52 -9.03 -17.64
CA LEU A 439 22.80 -9.73 -17.76
C LEU A 439 22.59 -11.14 -18.30
N LYS A 440 21.51 -11.79 -17.88
CA LYS A 440 21.16 -13.10 -18.38
C LYS A 440 20.71 -13.05 -19.83
N ALA A 441 19.97 -12.02 -20.24
CA ALA A 441 19.63 -11.79 -21.64
C ALA A 441 20.90 -11.62 -22.51
N LEU A 442 21.93 -10.91 -22.00
CA LEU A 442 23.23 -10.81 -22.67
C LEU A 442 23.88 -12.19 -22.83
N LEU A 443 24.06 -12.94 -21.74
CA LEU A 443 24.72 -14.26 -21.78
C LEU A 443 23.98 -15.27 -22.65
N THR A 444 22.65 -15.32 -22.51
CA THR A 444 21.80 -16.21 -23.30
C THR A 444 21.83 -15.83 -24.78
N GLY A 445 21.90 -14.53 -25.11
CA GLY A 445 22.12 -14.05 -26.48
C GLY A 445 23.41 -14.57 -27.10
N LEU A 446 24.53 -14.41 -26.38
CA LEU A 446 25.85 -14.90 -26.81
C LEU A 446 25.86 -16.41 -27.04
N ASN A 447 25.19 -17.17 -26.18
CA ASN A 447 25.16 -18.64 -26.20
C ASN A 447 24.12 -19.22 -27.16
N GLY A 448 23.61 -18.46 -28.13
CA GLY A 448 22.65 -18.95 -29.13
C GLY A 448 21.29 -19.29 -28.53
N GLY A 449 20.92 -18.59 -27.45
CA GLY A 449 19.64 -18.73 -26.78
C GLY A 449 19.62 -19.76 -25.65
N TYR A 450 20.76 -20.39 -25.34
CA TYR A 450 20.89 -21.35 -24.25
C TYR A 450 21.21 -20.68 -22.92
N ASP A 451 20.60 -21.19 -21.85
CA ASP A 451 20.84 -20.74 -20.48
C ASP A 451 22.29 -20.97 -20.04
N ASP A 452 22.87 -20.01 -19.32
CA ASP A 452 24.25 -20.09 -18.84
C ASP A 452 24.43 -21.08 -17.68
N VAL A 453 23.37 -21.31 -16.90
CA VAL A 453 23.35 -22.26 -15.77
C VAL A 453 22.97 -23.66 -16.25
N HIS A 454 21.81 -23.80 -16.90
CA HIS A 454 21.31 -25.04 -17.50
C HIS A 454 21.63 -25.06 -19.00
N LYS A 455 22.88 -25.41 -19.33
CA LYS A 455 23.44 -25.29 -20.69
C LYS A 455 22.69 -26.03 -21.80
N ASP A 456 21.88 -27.03 -21.46
CA ASP A 456 21.01 -27.79 -22.37
C ASP A 456 19.61 -27.19 -22.53
N TYR A 457 19.28 -26.13 -21.78
CA TYR A 457 17.99 -25.47 -21.77
C TYR A 457 17.95 -24.28 -22.74
N LYS A 458 17.25 -24.43 -23.86
CA LYS A 458 17.06 -23.37 -24.84
C LYS A 458 15.90 -22.45 -24.45
N VAL A 459 16.20 -21.19 -24.16
CA VAL A 459 15.22 -20.17 -23.75
C VAL A 459 14.50 -19.58 -24.96
N PHE A 460 15.27 -19.16 -25.97
CA PHE A 460 14.77 -18.61 -27.24
C PHE A 460 15.73 -18.90 -28.39
N ASP A 461 15.34 -18.58 -29.62
CA ASP A 461 16.16 -18.79 -30.80
C ASP A 461 16.94 -17.52 -31.17
N ILE A 462 18.26 -17.63 -31.22
CA ILE A 462 19.17 -16.58 -31.70
C ILE A 462 20.47 -17.24 -32.17
N GLU A 463 21.16 -16.62 -33.14
CA GLU A 463 22.47 -17.10 -33.59
C GLU A 463 23.53 -16.90 -32.51
N PRO A 464 24.35 -17.91 -32.18
CA PRO A 464 25.41 -17.77 -31.20
C PRO A 464 26.56 -16.92 -31.76
N VAL A 465 27.23 -16.19 -30.86
CA VAL A 465 28.51 -15.55 -31.19
C VAL A 465 29.60 -16.61 -31.05
N ARG A 466 30.34 -16.88 -32.14
CA ARG A 466 31.36 -17.95 -32.20
C ARG A 466 32.79 -17.44 -32.28
N ASP A 467 32.98 -16.13 -32.26
CA ASP A 467 34.31 -15.52 -32.34
C ASP A 467 35.16 -15.87 -31.12
N GLU A 468 36.45 -16.12 -31.34
CA GLU A 468 37.41 -16.42 -30.26
C GLU A 468 37.59 -15.21 -29.32
N VAL A 469 37.51 -14.00 -29.88
CA VAL A 469 37.56 -12.73 -29.16
C VAL A 469 36.26 -11.98 -29.43
N LEU A 470 35.55 -11.62 -28.36
CA LEU A 470 34.28 -10.90 -28.46
C LEU A 470 34.49 -9.49 -29.01
N ASP A 471 33.88 -9.21 -30.16
CA ASP A 471 33.79 -7.87 -30.74
C ASP A 471 32.57 -7.11 -30.19
N PHE A 472 32.78 -5.85 -29.78
CA PHE A 472 31.74 -5.06 -29.11
C PHE A 472 30.49 -4.86 -29.98
N GLU A 473 30.65 -4.54 -31.27
CA GLU A 473 29.52 -4.29 -32.17
C GLU A 473 28.73 -5.57 -32.43
N THR A 474 29.41 -6.70 -32.58
CA THR A 474 28.80 -8.03 -32.71
C THR A 474 28.02 -8.42 -31.47
N VAL A 475 28.60 -8.24 -30.28
CA VAL A 475 27.94 -8.50 -28.98
C VAL A 475 26.73 -7.59 -28.80
N LYS A 476 26.86 -6.29 -29.08
CA LYS A 476 25.78 -5.31 -28.94
C LYS A 476 24.60 -5.65 -29.85
N ALA A 477 24.85 -5.96 -31.13
CA ALA A 477 23.80 -6.32 -32.07
C ALA A 477 23.07 -7.61 -31.69
N ASN A 478 23.77 -8.58 -31.09
CA ASN A 478 23.16 -9.80 -30.57
C ASN A 478 22.35 -9.53 -29.29
N PHE A 479 22.88 -8.71 -28.40
CA PHE A 479 22.22 -8.31 -27.17
C PHE A 479 20.93 -7.54 -27.43
N GLU A 480 20.90 -6.62 -28.40
CA GLU A 480 19.69 -5.89 -28.81
C GLU A 480 18.56 -6.86 -29.23
N LYS A 481 18.86 -7.88 -30.04
CA LYS A 481 17.88 -8.93 -30.40
C LYS A 481 17.37 -9.71 -29.19
N SER A 482 18.26 -9.97 -28.23
CA SER A 482 17.90 -10.65 -26.98
C SER A 482 17.00 -9.77 -26.10
N LEU A 483 17.25 -8.45 -26.09
CA LEU A 483 16.40 -7.47 -25.41
C LEU A 483 15.03 -7.33 -26.07
N ASP A 484 14.93 -7.37 -27.41
CA ASP A 484 13.65 -7.36 -28.12
C ASP A 484 12.78 -8.56 -27.72
N TRP A 485 13.37 -9.76 -27.73
CA TRP A 485 12.68 -10.98 -27.29
C TRP A 485 12.27 -10.91 -25.81
N LEU A 486 13.17 -10.45 -24.94
CA LEU A 486 12.91 -10.28 -23.50
C LEU A 486 11.75 -9.31 -23.27
N THR A 487 11.75 -8.18 -23.97
CA THR A 487 10.75 -7.11 -23.81
C THR A 487 9.38 -7.62 -24.23
N SER A 488 9.26 -8.24 -25.40
CA SER A 488 8.00 -8.85 -25.85
C SER A 488 7.50 -9.90 -24.87
N THR A 489 8.37 -10.82 -24.44
CA THR A 489 8.00 -11.89 -23.52
C THR A 489 7.57 -11.36 -22.16
N TYR A 490 8.24 -10.32 -21.66
CA TYR A 490 7.92 -9.70 -20.39
C TYR A 490 6.59 -8.95 -20.44
N VAL A 491 6.36 -8.13 -21.48
CA VAL A 491 5.10 -7.40 -21.66
C VAL A 491 3.92 -8.36 -21.82
N ASP A 492 4.06 -9.45 -22.58
CA ASP A 492 3.03 -10.48 -22.71
C ASP A 492 2.71 -11.13 -21.35
N ALA A 493 3.73 -11.41 -20.54
CA ALA A 493 3.53 -11.93 -19.19
C ALA A 493 2.74 -10.94 -18.32
N LEU A 494 3.12 -9.65 -18.31
CA LEU A 494 2.42 -8.62 -17.53
C LEU A 494 0.97 -8.42 -17.99
N ASN A 495 0.72 -8.39 -19.30
CA ASN A 495 -0.63 -8.30 -19.85
C ASN A 495 -1.52 -9.43 -19.34
N ILE A 496 -1.01 -10.67 -19.35
CA ILE A 496 -1.74 -11.83 -18.83
C ILE A 496 -1.94 -11.72 -17.32
N ILE A 497 -0.90 -11.38 -16.56
CA ILE A 497 -0.95 -11.29 -15.10
C ILE A 497 -2.00 -10.27 -14.64
N HIS A 498 -1.93 -9.05 -15.17
CA HIS A 498 -2.82 -7.99 -14.71
C HIS A 498 -4.25 -8.21 -15.16
N TYR A 499 -4.48 -8.71 -16.37
CA TYR A 499 -5.82 -9.12 -16.82
C TYR A 499 -6.42 -10.18 -15.89
N MET A 500 -5.67 -11.23 -15.54
CA MET A 500 -6.17 -12.29 -14.65
C MET A 500 -6.32 -11.81 -13.20
N THR A 501 -5.52 -10.84 -12.77
CA THR A 501 -5.63 -10.23 -11.44
C THR A 501 -6.91 -9.42 -11.32
N ASP A 502 -7.20 -8.54 -12.28
CA ASP A 502 -8.45 -7.77 -12.31
C ASP A 502 -9.66 -8.69 -12.35
N LYS A 503 -9.57 -9.81 -13.08
CA LYS A 503 -10.67 -10.76 -13.20
C LYS A 503 -10.95 -11.59 -11.95
N TYR A 504 -9.92 -12.07 -11.24
CA TYR A 504 -10.09 -13.07 -10.17
C TYR A 504 -9.78 -12.55 -8.76
N ASN A 505 -9.11 -11.40 -8.62
CA ASN A 505 -8.77 -10.82 -7.33
C ASN A 505 -8.61 -9.28 -7.40
N TYR A 506 -9.59 -8.61 -8.00
CA TYR A 506 -9.67 -7.15 -8.02
C TYR A 506 -9.57 -6.55 -6.61
N GLU A 507 -8.69 -5.57 -6.41
CA GLU A 507 -8.43 -4.91 -5.13
C GLU A 507 -9.52 -3.91 -4.74
N ALA A 508 -10.78 -4.37 -4.69
CA ALA A 508 -11.98 -3.55 -4.55
C ALA A 508 -11.90 -2.51 -3.43
N VAL A 509 -11.36 -2.87 -2.26
CA VAL A 509 -11.23 -1.96 -1.11
C VAL A 509 -10.20 -0.85 -1.35
N GLN A 510 -9.08 -1.12 -2.03
CA GLN A 510 -8.11 -0.06 -2.37
C GLN A 510 -8.68 0.87 -3.44
N MET A 511 -9.29 0.28 -4.47
CA MET A 511 -9.90 1.00 -5.58
C MET A 511 -11.09 1.86 -5.13
N ALA A 512 -11.81 1.44 -4.08
CA ALA A 512 -12.91 2.21 -3.52
C ALA A 512 -12.48 3.56 -2.91
N PHE A 513 -11.20 3.70 -2.55
CA PHE A 513 -10.62 4.94 -2.05
C PHE A 513 -9.94 5.78 -3.15
N LEU A 514 -10.00 5.36 -4.41
CA LEU A 514 -9.59 6.17 -5.56
C LEU A 514 -10.78 6.98 -6.11
N PRO A 515 -10.53 8.19 -6.62
CA PRO A 515 -11.56 9.05 -7.22
C PRO A 515 -12.15 8.49 -8.52
#